data_AF-A0A7U9XKD6-F1
#
_entry.id   AF-A0A7U9XKD6-F1
#
_cell.length_a   1.000
_cell.length_b   1.000
_cell.length_c   1.000
_cell.angle_alpha   90.00
_cell.angle_beta   90.00
_cell.angle_gamma   90.00
#
_symmetry.space_group_name_H-M   'P 1'
#
loop_
_entity.id
_entity.type
_entity.pdbx_description
1 polymer ?
#
loop_
_entity_poly.entity_id
_entity_poly.type
_entity_poly.pdbx_seq_one_letter_code
_entity_poly.pdbx_strand_id
1 'polypeptide(L)'
;MGTVYHHGIRYRMESLRNRVDMKSIAIMLSIEFMLYFFVIYKGFGWNYLPIIVFMMFFTIVSSAVASYMGADRYLLVIIILLLNLGFVVQEIESGNGVKISSFLLKFGLAVAAAFLAALLYKYLAGILIDDKIVLGIMTIQLLVCITMYTVGVRIGDMNRQGAVLTINVKGISITPFEIVKVLYLLVIAALLCKEESKMLYLGKWRIGKETFLMIHTGILSIFFLLCRELGTLLVIYLVEVIMLWIFGKNRKQIFMLLAFTVIGIGGVWFICDQILCPIVIAGKIHLIWRT
;
A
#
# COMPACT_ATOMS: atom_id res chain seq x y z
N MET A 1 -29.62 -21.33 -37.50
CA MET A 1 -29.52 -20.70 -36.15
C MET A 1 -28.07 -20.58 -35.61
N GLY A 2 -27.02 -20.60 -36.46
CA GLY A 2 -25.61 -20.48 -36.02
C GLY A 2 -24.87 -19.20 -36.45
N THR A 3 -25.44 -18.39 -37.35
CA THR A 3 -24.74 -17.24 -37.96
C THR A 3 -24.93 -15.91 -37.21
N VAL A 4 -26.02 -15.77 -36.44
CA VAL A 4 -26.32 -14.53 -35.69
C VAL A 4 -25.40 -14.36 -34.48
N TYR A 5 -24.99 -15.45 -33.83
CA TYR A 5 -24.05 -15.42 -32.70
C TYR A 5 -22.62 -15.02 -33.12
N HIS A 6 -22.15 -15.50 -34.28
CA HIS A 6 -20.79 -15.17 -34.77
C HIS A 6 -20.64 -13.69 -35.14
N HIS A 7 -21.68 -13.06 -35.67
CA HIS A 7 -21.62 -11.64 -36.04
C HIS A 7 -21.58 -10.71 -34.82
N GLY A 8 -22.34 -11.05 -33.77
CA GLY A 8 -22.33 -10.31 -32.50
C GLY A 8 -20.99 -10.42 -31.75
N ILE A 9 -20.36 -11.61 -31.75
CA ILE A 9 -19.04 -11.80 -31.13
C ILE A 9 -17.96 -11.01 -31.88
N ARG A 10 -17.97 -11.05 -33.22
CA ARG A 10 -16.98 -10.34 -34.05
C ARG A 10 -17.05 -8.82 -33.87
N TYR A 11 -18.26 -8.26 -33.83
CA TYR A 11 -18.47 -6.83 -33.60
C TYR A 11 -18.05 -6.41 -32.17
N ARG A 12 -18.30 -7.26 -31.16
CA ARG A 12 -17.85 -7.02 -29.78
C ARG A 12 -16.33 -7.10 -29.65
N MET A 13 -15.69 -8.01 -30.38
CA MET A 13 -14.23 -8.15 -30.45
C MET A 13 -13.57 -6.96 -31.17
N GLU A 14 -14.13 -6.46 -32.27
CA GLU A 14 -13.63 -5.25 -32.94
C GLU A 14 -13.81 -3.99 -32.09
N SER A 15 -14.93 -3.87 -31.38
CA SER A 15 -15.18 -2.81 -30.40
C SER A 15 -14.19 -2.85 -29.24
N LEU A 16 -13.87 -4.04 -28.71
CA LEU A 16 -12.83 -4.22 -27.69
C LEU A 16 -11.43 -3.92 -28.24
N ARG A 17 -11.11 -4.38 -29.46
CA ARG A 17 -9.82 -4.13 -30.11
C ARG A 17 -9.58 -2.64 -30.36
N ASN A 18 -10.62 -1.89 -30.72
CA ASN A 18 -10.52 -0.44 -30.90
C ASN A 18 -10.39 0.33 -29.57
N ARG A 19 -10.75 -0.29 -28.44
CA ARG A 19 -10.56 0.30 -27.10
C ARG A 19 -9.19 -0.01 -26.50
N VAL A 20 -8.59 -1.16 -26.84
CA VAL A 20 -7.28 -1.57 -26.32
C VAL A 20 -6.15 -0.93 -27.15
N ASP A 21 -5.29 -0.16 -26.49
CA ASP A 21 -4.14 0.46 -27.15
C ASP A 21 -3.01 -0.57 -27.37
N MET A 22 -3.10 -1.25 -28.51
CA MET A 22 -2.12 -2.25 -28.92
C MET A 22 -0.70 -1.70 -29.05
N LYS A 23 -0.53 -0.40 -29.33
CA LYS A 23 0.81 0.20 -29.46
C LYS A 23 1.51 0.25 -28.10
N SER A 24 0.80 0.71 -27.07
CA SER A 24 1.34 0.73 -25.70
C SER A 24 1.68 -0.67 -25.22
N ILE A 25 0.80 -1.66 -25.47
CA ILE A 25 1.07 -3.06 -25.09
C ILE A 25 2.32 -3.59 -25.81
N ALA A 26 2.44 -3.36 -27.12
CA ALA A 26 3.59 -3.82 -27.90
C ALA A 26 4.91 -3.21 -27.40
N ILE A 27 4.91 -1.92 -27.06
CA ILE A 27 6.08 -1.24 -26.48
C ILE A 27 6.45 -1.86 -25.14
N MET A 28 5.47 -2.08 -24.25
CA MET A 28 5.72 -2.67 -22.93
C MET A 28 6.25 -4.09 -23.01
N LEU A 29 5.65 -4.93 -23.86
CA LEU A 29 6.15 -6.28 -24.11
C LEU A 29 7.57 -6.26 -24.70
N SER A 30 7.90 -5.29 -25.55
CA SER A 30 9.25 -5.14 -26.10
C SER A 30 10.26 -4.78 -25.00
N ILE A 31 9.88 -3.90 -24.07
CA ILE A 31 10.72 -3.53 -22.91
C ILE A 31 10.92 -4.75 -22.00
N GLU A 32 9.86 -5.50 -21.70
CA GLU A 32 9.93 -6.74 -20.92
C GLU A 32 10.87 -7.76 -21.58
N PHE A 33 10.82 -7.89 -22.90
CA PHE A 33 11.71 -8.76 -23.65
C PHE A 33 13.18 -8.27 -23.61
N MET A 34 13.41 -6.96 -23.68
CA MET A 34 14.75 -6.38 -23.49
C MET A 34 15.30 -6.62 -22.09
N LEU A 35 14.47 -6.48 -21.05
CA LEU A 35 14.86 -6.78 -19.67
C LEU A 35 15.19 -8.26 -19.49
N TYR A 36 14.47 -9.16 -20.15
CA TYR A 36 14.79 -10.58 -20.16
C TYR A 36 16.18 -10.85 -20.76
N PHE A 37 16.53 -10.23 -21.89
CA PHE A 37 17.87 -10.34 -22.46
C PHE A 37 18.96 -9.83 -21.53
N PHE A 38 18.70 -8.74 -20.81
CA PHE A 38 19.62 -8.23 -19.80
C PHE A 38 19.87 -9.25 -18.67
N VAL A 39 18.82 -9.93 -18.20
CA VAL A 39 18.95 -10.97 -17.16
C VAL A 39 19.67 -12.22 -17.70
N ILE A 40 19.43 -12.61 -18.96
CA ILE A 40 20.21 -13.66 -19.63
C ILE A 40 21.69 -13.30 -19.67
N TYR A 41 22.03 -12.07 -20.05
CA TYR A 41 23.41 -11.59 -20.10
C TYR A 41 24.09 -11.67 -18.71
N LYS A 42 23.33 -11.49 -17.63
CA LYS A 42 23.80 -11.65 -16.24
C LYS A 42 23.86 -13.10 -15.75
N GLY A 43 23.42 -14.07 -16.56
CA GLY A 43 23.50 -15.51 -16.25
C GLY A 43 22.28 -16.09 -15.52
N PHE A 44 21.22 -15.31 -15.27
CA PHE A 44 20.04 -15.72 -14.49
C PHE A 44 18.79 -15.98 -15.36
N GLY A 45 18.95 -16.09 -16.68
CA GLY A 45 17.82 -16.16 -17.63
C GLY A 45 16.82 -17.28 -17.34
N TRP A 46 17.30 -18.49 -16.98
CA TRP A 46 16.42 -19.64 -16.72
C TRP A 46 15.53 -19.48 -15.49
N ASN A 47 16.03 -18.82 -14.44
CA ASN A 47 15.26 -18.58 -13.23
C ASN A 47 14.23 -17.47 -13.43
N TYR A 48 14.57 -16.48 -14.26
CA TYR A 48 13.70 -15.33 -14.54
C TYR A 48 12.65 -15.61 -15.63
N LEU A 49 12.83 -16.65 -16.45
CA LEU A 49 11.90 -17.01 -17.53
C LEU A 49 10.44 -17.19 -17.05
N PRO A 50 10.15 -17.95 -15.97
CA PRO A 50 8.78 -18.06 -15.45
C PRO A 50 8.20 -16.71 -14.98
N ILE A 51 9.04 -15.84 -14.43
CA ILE A 51 8.65 -14.52 -13.93
C ILE A 51 8.26 -13.62 -15.10
N ILE A 52 9.10 -13.54 -16.14
CA ILE A 52 8.83 -12.66 -17.28
C ILE A 52 7.63 -13.13 -18.09
N VAL A 53 7.43 -14.45 -18.26
CA VAL A 53 6.24 -14.98 -18.95
C VAL A 53 4.96 -14.60 -18.20
N PHE A 54 4.98 -14.70 -16.87
CA PHE A 54 3.85 -14.31 -16.06
C PHE A 54 3.63 -12.78 -16.06
N MET A 55 4.70 -11.97 -16.07
CA MET A 55 4.63 -10.51 -16.24
C MET A 55 4.04 -10.11 -17.58
N MET A 56 4.49 -10.69 -18.69
CA MET A 56 3.94 -10.43 -20.03
C MET A 56 2.45 -10.74 -20.10
N PHE A 57 2.04 -11.88 -19.53
CA PHE A 57 0.62 -12.21 -19.40
C PHE A 57 -0.13 -11.16 -18.57
N PHE A 58 0.41 -10.75 -17.42
CA PHE A 58 -0.17 -9.72 -16.57
C PHE A 58 -0.29 -8.38 -17.30
N THR A 59 0.71 -7.97 -18.07
CA THR A 59 0.72 -6.73 -18.87
C THR A 59 -0.41 -6.72 -19.90
N ILE A 60 -0.66 -7.84 -20.57
CA ILE A 60 -1.77 -7.98 -21.53
C ILE A 60 -3.12 -7.90 -20.81
N VAL A 61 -3.32 -8.69 -19.76
CA VAL A 61 -4.62 -8.76 -19.06
C VAL A 61 -4.94 -7.44 -18.35
N SER A 62 -3.98 -6.85 -17.64
CA SER A 62 -4.17 -5.57 -16.94
C SER A 62 -4.45 -4.42 -17.91
N SER A 63 -3.78 -4.37 -19.06
CA SER A 63 -4.04 -3.35 -20.09
C SER A 63 -5.42 -3.49 -20.72
N ALA A 64 -5.89 -4.73 -20.92
CA ALA A 64 -7.25 -4.99 -21.40
C ALA A 64 -8.31 -4.55 -20.38
N VAL A 65 -8.12 -4.88 -19.11
CA VAL A 65 -9.05 -4.50 -18.03
C VAL A 65 -9.05 -2.98 -17.79
N ALA A 66 -7.88 -2.34 -17.77
CA ALA A 66 -7.78 -0.88 -17.66
C ALA A 66 -8.50 -0.18 -18.84
N SER A 67 -8.35 -0.70 -20.05
CA SER A 67 -9.05 -0.18 -21.23
C SER A 67 -10.57 -0.38 -21.15
N TYR A 68 -11.03 -1.50 -20.60
CA TYR A 68 -12.45 -1.77 -20.39
C TYR A 68 -13.08 -0.86 -19.33
N MET A 69 -12.36 -0.63 -18.24
CA MET A 69 -12.80 0.20 -17.10
C MET A 69 -12.59 1.70 -17.32
N GLY A 70 -11.89 2.10 -18.38
CA GLY A 70 -11.53 3.51 -18.63
C GLY A 70 -10.52 4.06 -17.62
N ALA A 71 -9.67 3.20 -17.07
CA ALA A 71 -8.64 3.58 -16.10
C ALA A 71 -7.43 4.26 -16.76
N ASP A 72 -6.63 4.97 -15.96
CA ASP A 72 -5.42 5.65 -16.42
C ASP A 72 -4.36 4.63 -16.86
N ARG A 73 -4.01 4.68 -18.14
CA ARG A 73 -3.07 3.76 -18.79
C ARG A 73 -1.62 4.13 -18.50
N TYR A 74 -1.31 5.40 -18.30
CA TYR A 74 0.06 5.84 -18.00
C TYR A 74 0.48 5.39 -16.60
N LEU A 75 -0.44 5.48 -15.64
CA LEU A 75 -0.20 4.96 -14.30
C LEU A 75 0.05 3.44 -14.31
N LEU A 76 -0.76 2.70 -15.08
CA LEU A 76 -0.57 1.26 -15.25
C LEU A 76 0.82 0.93 -15.84
N VAL A 77 1.23 1.68 -16.86
CA VAL A 77 2.56 1.54 -17.49
C VAL A 77 3.67 1.75 -16.46
N ILE A 78 3.59 2.81 -15.66
CA ILE A 78 4.60 3.08 -14.61
C ILE A 78 4.69 1.92 -13.61
N ILE A 79 3.54 1.39 -13.16
CA ILE A 79 3.49 0.28 -12.20
C ILE A 79 4.13 -0.98 -12.79
N ILE A 80 3.79 -1.34 -14.04
CA ILE A 80 4.35 -2.52 -14.71
C ILE A 80 5.87 -2.39 -14.88
N LEU A 81 6.36 -1.20 -15.26
CA LEU A 81 7.81 -0.96 -15.38
C LEU A 81 8.53 -1.08 -14.04
N LEU A 82 7.98 -0.49 -12.97
CA LEU A 82 8.55 -0.59 -11.62
C LEU A 82 8.58 -2.03 -11.12
N LEU A 83 7.52 -2.81 -11.37
CA LEU A 83 7.46 -4.22 -11.03
C LEU A 83 8.52 -5.02 -11.79
N ASN A 84 8.61 -4.85 -13.10
CA ASN A 84 9.61 -5.53 -13.93
C ASN A 84 11.04 -5.19 -13.47
N LEU A 85 11.33 -3.91 -13.23
CA LEU A 85 12.65 -3.48 -12.77
C LEU A 85 12.97 -4.03 -11.37
N GLY A 86 12.00 -4.00 -10.45
CA GLY A 86 12.15 -4.58 -9.12
C GLY A 86 12.45 -6.07 -9.16
N PHE A 87 11.78 -6.82 -10.05
CA PHE A 87 12.01 -8.26 -10.21
C PHE A 87 13.36 -8.58 -10.84
N VAL A 88 13.81 -7.80 -11.83
CA VAL A 88 15.16 -7.93 -12.39
C VAL A 88 16.21 -7.72 -11.31
N VAL A 89 16.10 -6.63 -10.53
CA VAL A 89 17.05 -6.32 -9.45
C VAL A 89 17.05 -7.40 -8.39
N GLN A 90 15.86 -7.84 -7.96
CA GLN A 90 15.73 -8.87 -6.93
C GLN A 90 16.35 -10.20 -7.36
N GLU A 91 16.16 -10.62 -8.62
CA GLU A 91 16.76 -11.86 -9.14
C GLU A 91 18.29 -11.75 -9.21
N ILE A 92 18.82 -10.60 -9.63
CA ILE A 92 20.28 -10.37 -9.68
C ILE A 92 20.90 -10.35 -8.28
N GLU A 93 20.26 -9.70 -7.31
CA GLU A 93 20.77 -9.59 -5.93
C GLU A 93 20.68 -10.90 -5.15
N SER A 94 19.59 -11.65 -5.35
CA SER A 94 19.36 -12.91 -4.65
C SER A 94 20.07 -14.11 -5.30
N GLY A 95 20.53 -13.96 -6.54
CA GLY A 95 21.12 -15.03 -7.33
C GLY A 95 20.20 -16.25 -7.43
N ASN A 96 20.75 -17.45 -7.25
CA ASN A 96 19.97 -18.71 -7.26
C ASN A 96 19.16 -18.95 -5.97
N GLY A 97 19.09 -17.97 -5.05
CA GLY A 97 18.48 -18.14 -3.73
C GLY A 97 16.95 -17.99 -3.69
N VAL A 98 16.32 -17.41 -4.72
CA VAL A 98 14.86 -17.22 -4.73
C VAL A 98 14.16 -18.51 -5.12
N LYS A 99 13.33 -19.02 -4.20
CA LYS A 99 12.33 -20.04 -4.54
C LYS A 99 11.28 -19.43 -5.45
N ILE A 100 11.46 -19.58 -6.76
CA ILE A 100 10.56 -19.11 -7.83
C ILE A 100 9.09 -19.41 -7.51
N SER A 101 8.80 -20.59 -6.95
CA SER A 101 7.44 -20.99 -6.56
C SER A 101 6.81 -20.11 -5.49
N SER A 102 7.58 -19.72 -4.46
CA SER A 102 7.10 -18.81 -3.41
C SER A 102 6.87 -17.39 -3.93
N PHE A 103 7.70 -16.98 -4.89
CA PHE A 103 7.65 -15.67 -5.49
C PHE A 103 6.45 -15.54 -6.44
N LEU A 104 6.26 -16.48 -7.37
CA LEU A 104 5.12 -16.52 -8.28
C LEU A 104 3.79 -16.60 -7.51
N LEU A 105 3.77 -17.32 -6.38
CA LEU A 105 2.60 -17.38 -5.51
C LEU A 105 2.27 -16.02 -4.90
N LYS A 106 3.26 -15.30 -4.36
CA LYS A 106 3.06 -13.94 -3.82
C LYS A 106 2.60 -12.98 -4.90
N PHE A 107 3.22 -13.02 -6.08
CA PHE A 107 2.85 -12.14 -7.18
C PHE A 107 1.45 -12.46 -7.71
N GLY A 108 1.12 -13.74 -7.89
CA GLY A 108 -0.22 -14.18 -8.29
C GLY A 108 -1.31 -13.77 -7.29
N LEU A 109 -1.05 -13.88 -5.98
CA LEU A 109 -1.96 -13.37 -4.94
C LEU A 109 -2.12 -11.85 -5.00
N ALA A 110 -1.04 -11.10 -5.22
CA ALA A 110 -1.10 -9.64 -5.36
C ALA A 110 -1.93 -9.23 -6.59
N VAL A 111 -1.73 -9.90 -7.73
CA VAL A 111 -2.50 -9.69 -8.95
C VAL A 111 -3.98 -10.01 -8.74
N ALA A 112 -4.29 -11.16 -8.12
CA ALA A 112 -5.66 -11.54 -7.81
C ALA A 112 -6.34 -10.53 -6.88
N ALA A 113 -5.64 -10.06 -5.84
CA ALA A 113 -6.13 -9.04 -4.94
C ALA A 113 -6.35 -7.69 -5.65
N ALA A 114 -5.47 -7.29 -6.57
CA ALA A 114 -5.63 -6.07 -7.36
C ALA A 114 -6.85 -6.15 -8.28
N PHE A 115 -7.09 -7.28 -8.96
CA PHE A 115 -8.30 -7.49 -9.76
C PHE A 115 -9.57 -7.47 -8.91
N LEU A 116 -9.54 -8.13 -7.75
CA LEU A 116 -10.66 -8.12 -6.82
C LEU A 116 -10.95 -6.69 -6.33
N ALA A 117 -9.91 -5.94 -5.97
CA ALA A 117 -10.03 -4.55 -5.55
C ALA A 117 -10.61 -3.66 -6.67
N ALA A 118 -10.17 -3.85 -7.91
CA ALA A 118 -10.71 -3.12 -9.07
C ALA A 118 -12.21 -3.42 -9.29
N LEU A 119 -12.62 -4.69 -9.17
CA LEU A 119 -14.03 -5.07 -9.26
C LEU A 119 -14.85 -4.48 -8.11
N LEU A 120 -14.33 -4.56 -6.88
CA LEU A 120 -15.00 -4.05 -5.69
C LEU A 120 -15.05 -2.52 -5.67
N TYR A 121 -14.10 -1.81 -6.29
CA TYR A 121 -14.03 -0.34 -6.28
C TYR A 121 -15.35 0.31 -6.71
N LYS A 122 -15.99 -0.23 -7.76
CA LYS A 122 -17.28 0.27 -8.27
C LYS A 122 -18.40 0.17 -7.24
N TYR A 123 -18.39 -0.87 -6.40
CA TYR A 123 -19.38 -1.08 -5.35
C TYR A 123 -19.02 -0.32 -4.06
N LEU A 124 -17.73 -0.30 -3.71
CA LEU A 124 -17.19 0.40 -2.55
C LEU A 124 -17.47 1.90 -2.59
N ALA A 125 -17.36 2.54 -3.75
CA ALA A 125 -17.60 3.97 -3.89
C ALA A 125 -19.04 4.38 -3.47
N GLY A 126 -20.04 3.54 -3.77
CA GLY A 126 -21.43 3.78 -3.36
C GLY A 126 -21.68 3.47 -1.87
N ILE A 127 -20.97 2.48 -1.33
CA ILE A 127 -21.08 2.05 0.07
C ILE A 127 -20.43 3.08 1.01
N LEU A 128 -19.28 3.65 0.62
CA LEU A 128 -18.53 4.64 1.41
C LEU A 128 -19.24 6.00 1.56
N ILE A 129 -20.42 6.17 0.95
CA ILE A 129 -21.27 7.35 1.13
C ILE A 129 -21.92 7.35 2.52
N ASP A 130 -22.18 6.20 3.13
CA ASP A 130 -22.82 6.15 4.46
C ASP A 130 -21.80 6.39 5.58
N ASP A 131 -22.01 7.44 6.36
CA ASP A 131 -21.19 7.80 7.52
C ASP A 131 -21.11 6.64 8.54
N LYS A 132 -22.15 5.78 8.65
CA LYS A 132 -22.12 4.58 9.51
C LYS A 132 -21.10 3.55 9.06
N ILE A 133 -20.92 3.41 7.74
CA ILE A 133 -19.96 2.45 7.19
C ILE A 133 -18.54 2.96 7.43
N VAL A 134 -18.31 4.27 7.29
CA VAL A 134 -17.04 4.90 7.65
C VAL A 134 -16.70 4.63 9.11
N LEU A 135 -17.64 4.81 10.03
CA LEU A 135 -17.47 4.48 11.45
C LEU A 135 -17.20 2.99 11.68
N GLY A 136 -17.86 2.11 10.92
CA GLY A 136 -17.58 0.67 10.93
C GLY A 136 -16.14 0.36 10.52
N ILE A 137 -15.64 0.98 9.44
CA ILE A 137 -14.25 0.82 8.99
C ILE A 137 -13.27 1.31 10.06
N MET A 138 -13.52 2.48 10.66
CA MET A 138 -12.68 3.03 11.74
C MET A 138 -12.65 2.08 12.95
N THR A 139 -13.79 1.46 13.28
CA THR A 139 -13.88 0.48 14.36
C THR A 139 -13.06 -0.77 14.04
N ILE A 140 -13.13 -1.28 12.80
CA ILE A 140 -12.31 -2.40 12.34
C ILE A 140 -10.81 -2.05 12.44
N GLN A 141 -10.41 -0.84 12.05
CA GLN A 141 -9.00 -0.41 12.18
C GLN A 141 -8.52 -0.44 13.63
N LEU A 142 -9.34 0.07 14.56
CA LEU A 142 -9.01 0.07 15.99
C LEU A 142 -8.93 -1.36 16.53
N LEU A 143 -9.85 -2.26 16.13
CA LEU A 143 -9.80 -3.67 16.50
C LEU A 143 -8.52 -4.35 16.02
N VAL A 144 -8.08 -4.07 14.79
CA VAL A 144 -6.80 -4.59 14.26
C VAL A 144 -5.64 -4.07 15.10
N CYS A 145 -5.62 -2.77 15.44
CA CYS A 145 -4.56 -2.18 16.27
C CYS A 145 -4.53 -2.77 17.70
N ILE A 146 -5.69 -2.96 18.33
CA ILE A 146 -5.81 -3.61 19.65
C ILE A 146 -5.32 -5.05 19.58
N THR A 147 -5.65 -5.78 18.52
CA THR A 147 -5.19 -7.17 18.31
C THR A 147 -3.67 -7.19 18.14
N MET A 148 -3.11 -6.27 17.35
CA MET A 148 -1.65 -6.15 17.18
C MET A 148 -0.93 -5.80 18.48
N TYR A 149 -1.50 -4.93 19.31
CA TYR A 149 -0.93 -4.60 20.61
C TYR A 149 -0.98 -5.79 21.58
N THR A 150 -2.10 -6.50 21.66
CA THR A 150 -2.28 -7.60 22.64
C THR A 150 -1.60 -8.90 22.24
N VAL A 151 -1.70 -9.27 20.96
CA VAL A 151 -1.21 -10.56 20.42
C VAL A 151 0.11 -10.36 19.68
N GLY A 152 0.20 -9.31 18.87
CA GLY A 152 1.38 -9.03 18.07
C GLY A 152 2.61 -8.73 18.94
N VAL A 153 2.50 -7.86 19.96
CA VAL A 153 3.63 -7.53 20.85
C VAL A 153 4.22 -8.80 21.49
N ARG A 154 3.37 -9.72 21.94
CA ARG A 154 3.82 -11.00 22.50
C ARG A 154 4.60 -11.84 21.49
N ILE A 155 4.13 -11.92 20.24
CA ILE A 155 4.82 -12.65 19.17
C ILE A 155 6.13 -11.96 18.77
N GLY A 156 6.13 -10.62 18.71
CA GLY A 156 7.32 -9.83 18.39
C GLY A 156 8.43 -10.02 19.42
N ASP A 157 8.09 -9.96 20.70
CA ASP A 157 9.04 -10.19 21.81
C ASP A 157 9.61 -11.61 21.79
N MET A 158 8.78 -12.63 21.52
CA MET A 158 9.24 -14.03 21.37
C MET A 158 10.24 -14.19 20.23
N ASN A 159 10.03 -13.47 19.12
CA ASN A 159 10.90 -13.54 17.94
C ASN A 159 12.05 -12.52 17.98
N ARG A 160 12.25 -11.80 19.09
CA ARG A 160 13.23 -10.69 19.24
C ARG A 160 13.13 -9.64 18.13
N GLN A 161 11.93 -9.45 17.59
CA GLN A 161 11.69 -8.41 16.58
C GLN A 161 11.57 -7.07 17.30
N GLY A 162 12.33 -6.07 16.85
CA GLY A 162 12.29 -4.72 17.44
C GLY A 162 10.95 -3.99 17.23
N ALA A 163 10.16 -4.42 16.24
CA ALA A 163 8.84 -3.90 15.91
C ALA A 163 7.87 -5.06 15.58
N VAL A 164 6.58 -4.86 15.89
CA VAL A 164 5.53 -5.86 15.73
C VAL A 164 4.99 -5.84 14.30
N LEU A 165 5.83 -6.29 13.37
CA LEU A 165 5.57 -6.13 11.95
C LEU A 165 4.72 -7.27 11.37
N THR A 166 4.95 -8.51 11.81
CA THR A 166 4.48 -9.67 11.05
C THR A 166 3.92 -10.76 11.93
N ILE A 167 2.69 -11.19 11.63
CA ILE A 167 2.09 -12.39 12.20
C ILE A 167 2.31 -13.51 11.18
N ASN A 168 3.03 -14.56 11.59
CA ASN A 168 3.19 -15.75 10.77
C ASN A 168 2.20 -16.82 11.24
N VAL A 169 1.23 -17.15 10.36
CA VAL A 169 0.25 -18.22 10.61
C VAL A 169 0.45 -19.29 9.54
N LYS A 170 0.89 -20.49 9.95
CA LYS A 170 1.03 -21.68 9.08
C LYS A 170 1.78 -21.40 7.76
N GLY A 171 2.85 -20.61 7.80
CA GLY A 171 3.68 -20.29 6.63
C GLY A 171 3.20 -19.07 5.83
N ILE A 172 2.10 -18.43 6.23
CA ILE A 172 1.63 -17.16 5.67
C ILE A 172 2.05 -16.04 6.61
N SER A 173 2.92 -15.16 6.13
CA SER A 173 3.31 -13.92 6.80
C SER A 173 2.33 -12.80 6.43
N ILE A 174 1.59 -12.29 7.41
CA ILE A 174 0.68 -11.16 7.24
C ILE A 174 1.24 -9.97 8.01
N THR A 175 1.18 -8.79 7.39
CA THR A 175 1.54 -7.50 8.00
C THR A 175 0.25 -6.69 8.18
N PRO A 176 -0.45 -6.81 9.32
CA PRO A 176 -1.80 -6.23 9.48
C PRO A 176 -1.82 -4.71 9.37
N PHE A 177 -0.71 -4.03 9.64
CA PHE A 177 -0.60 -2.58 9.48
C PHE A 177 -0.69 -2.11 8.02
N GLU A 178 -0.44 -2.96 7.03
CA GLU A 178 -0.74 -2.64 5.62
C GLU A 178 -2.25 -2.50 5.40
N ILE A 179 -3.04 -3.37 6.02
CA ILE A 179 -4.51 -3.30 5.98
C ILE A 179 -4.98 -2.01 6.66
N VAL A 180 -4.41 -1.66 7.82
CA VAL A 180 -4.75 -0.42 8.53
C VAL A 180 -4.52 0.81 7.66
N LYS A 181 -3.39 0.88 6.93
CA LYS A 181 -3.09 1.98 5.98
C LYS A 181 -4.11 2.08 4.85
N VAL A 182 -4.48 0.96 4.22
CA VAL A 182 -5.49 0.94 3.15
C VAL A 182 -6.85 1.39 3.68
N LEU A 183 -7.28 0.88 4.84
CA LEU A 183 -8.53 1.31 5.47
C LEU A 183 -8.49 2.80 5.83
N TYR A 184 -7.32 3.33 6.20
CA TYR A 184 -7.16 4.74 6.58
C TYR A 184 -7.38 5.65 5.39
N LEU A 185 -6.86 5.28 4.22
CA LEU A 185 -7.11 5.97 2.95
C LEU A 185 -8.61 6.02 2.61
N LEU A 186 -9.35 4.93 2.88
CA LEU A 186 -10.80 4.92 2.67
C LEU A 186 -11.53 5.87 3.63
N VAL A 187 -11.15 5.86 4.91
CA VAL A 187 -11.74 6.73 5.95
C VAL A 187 -11.48 8.20 5.62
N ILE A 188 -10.24 8.56 5.32
CA ILE A 188 -9.88 9.97 5.04
C ILE A 188 -10.56 10.48 3.77
N ALA A 189 -10.63 9.66 2.72
CA ALA A 189 -11.34 10.00 1.50
C ALA A 189 -12.84 10.19 1.75
N ALA A 190 -13.48 9.28 2.49
CA ALA A 190 -14.92 9.39 2.78
C ALA A 190 -15.26 10.60 3.67
N LEU A 191 -14.38 10.95 4.62
CA LEU A 191 -14.58 12.10 5.51
C LEU A 191 -14.31 13.44 4.84
N LEU A 192 -13.23 13.57 4.07
CA LEU A 192 -12.80 14.86 3.51
C LEU A 192 -13.35 15.15 2.11
N CYS A 193 -13.50 14.14 1.26
CA CYS A 193 -13.90 14.34 -0.13
C CYS A 193 -15.43 14.44 -0.33
N LYS A 194 -16.24 14.17 0.71
CA LYS A 194 -17.70 14.24 0.63
C LYS A 194 -18.19 15.69 0.78
N GLU A 195 -18.71 16.26 -0.30
CA GLU A 195 -19.14 17.67 -0.36
C GLU A 195 -20.36 18.00 0.52
N GLU A 196 -21.23 17.02 0.78
CA GLU A 196 -22.59 17.25 1.31
C GLU A 196 -22.68 17.69 2.78
N SER A 197 -21.67 17.38 3.62
CA SER A 197 -21.72 17.76 5.03
C SER A 197 -20.32 17.92 5.63
N LYS A 198 -20.07 19.07 6.25
CA LYS A 198 -18.86 19.36 7.05
C LYS A 198 -18.86 18.67 8.43
N MET A 199 -20.01 18.14 8.84
CA MET A 199 -20.26 17.65 10.19
C MET A 199 -20.63 16.18 10.15
N LEU A 200 -20.05 15.40 11.07
CA LEU A 200 -20.43 14.03 11.33
C LEU A 200 -21.45 14.00 12.48
N TYR A 201 -22.50 13.20 12.34
CA TYR A 201 -23.49 12.99 13.39
C TYR A 201 -23.23 11.66 14.09
N LEU A 202 -22.80 11.73 15.35
CA LEU A 202 -22.60 10.57 16.21
C LEU A 202 -23.72 10.54 17.26
N GLY A 203 -24.87 9.94 16.90
CA GLY A 203 -26.06 10.00 17.73
C GLY A 203 -26.53 11.45 17.95
N LYS A 204 -26.37 11.97 19.18
CA LYS A 204 -26.72 13.36 19.54
C LYS A 204 -25.58 14.37 19.34
N TRP A 205 -24.36 13.90 19.05
CA TRP A 205 -23.17 14.74 18.98
C TRP A 205 -22.88 15.17 17.55
N ARG A 206 -22.54 16.46 17.38
CA ARG A 206 -22.17 17.05 16.09
C ARG A 206 -20.71 17.47 16.14
N ILE A 207 -19.86 16.76 15.40
CA ILE A 207 -18.41 16.98 15.39
C ILE A 207 -17.98 17.30 13.96
N GLY A 208 -17.07 18.26 13.78
CA GLY A 208 -16.49 18.56 12.48
C GLY A 208 -15.68 17.36 11.96
N LYS A 209 -15.86 16.99 10.68
CA LYS A 209 -15.18 15.81 10.10
C LYS A 209 -13.65 15.89 10.17
N GLU A 210 -13.09 17.08 9.97
CA GLU A 210 -11.65 17.33 10.10
C GLU A 210 -11.15 17.06 11.53
N THR A 211 -11.87 17.56 12.53
CA THR A 211 -11.52 17.34 13.95
C THR A 211 -11.69 15.87 14.34
N PHE A 212 -12.74 15.21 13.84
CA PHE A 212 -12.95 13.79 14.09
C PHE A 212 -11.85 12.92 13.48
N LEU A 213 -11.41 13.23 12.26
CA LEU A 213 -10.26 12.60 11.63
C LEU A 213 -9.00 12.75 12.48
N MET A 214 -8.69 13.97 12.95
CA MET A 214 -7.52 14.22 13.80
C MET A 214 -7.56 13.42 15.10
N ILE A 215 -8.72 13.31 15.74
CA ILE A 215 -8.89 12.50 16.96
C ILE A 215 -8.63 11.03 16.65
N HIS A 216 -9.20 10.51 15.56
CA HIS A 216 -8.98 9.13 15.14
C HIS A 216 -7.51 8.84 14.84
N THR A 217 -6.84 9.72 14.09
CA THR A 217 -5.41 9.58 13.79
C THR A 217 -4.57 9.65 15.05
N GLY A 218 -4.94 10.50 16.01
CA GLY A 218 -4.31 10.57 17.33
C GLY A 218 -4.42 9.26 18.10
N ILE A 219 -5.61 8.65 18.12
CA ILE A 219 -5.82 7.33 18.75
C ILE A 219 -4.98 6.25 18.06
N LEU A 220 -4.99 6.19 16.72
CA LEU A 220 -4.16 5.25 15.96
C LEU A 220 -2.66 5.45 16.24
N SER A 221 -2.21 6.69 16.34
CA SER A 221 -0.81 7.03 16.62
C SER A 221 -0.35 6.46 17.97
N ILE A 222 -1.20 6.51 19.00
CA ILE A 222 -0.91 5.87 20.30
C ILE A 222 -0.66 4.37 20.11
N PHE A 223 -1.52 3.67 19.35
CA PHE A 223 -1.34 2.25 19.10
C PHE A 223 -0.08 1.94 18.30
N PHE A 224 0.27 2.75 17.29
CA PHE A 224 1.50 2.53 16.52
C PHE A 224 2.75 2.74 17.38
N LEU A 225 2.76 3.76 18.26
CA LEU A 225 3.83 3.97 19.22
C LEU A 225 3.96 2.78 20.19
N LEU A 226 2.83 2.30 20.73
CA LEU A 226 2.81 1.12 21.59
C LEU A 226 3.30 -0.15 20.89
N CYS A 227 3.03 -0.29 19.59
CA CYS A 227 3.53 -1.39 18.76
C CYS A 227 4.95 -1.17 18.21
N ARG A 228 5.58 -0.03 18.51
CA ARG A 228 6.91 0.40 17.99
C ARG A 228 6.98 0.52 16.46
N GLU A 229 5.85 0.86 15.83
CA GLU A 229 5.67 0.97 14.38
C GLU A 229 5.77 2.41 13.88
N LEU A 230 6.94 3.01 14.08
CA LEU A 230 7.19 4.41 13.70
C LEU A 230 7.01 4.68 12.19
N GLY A 231 7.36 3.70 11.33
CA GLY A 231 7.20 3.83 9.89
C GLY A 231 5.74 3.95 9.46
N THR A 232 4.87 3.10 10.01
CA THR A 232 3.42 3.15 9.74
C THR A 232 2.81 4.46 10.23
N LEU A 233 3.21 4.91 11.43
CA LEU A 233 2.79 6.20 11.97
C LEU A 233 3.14 7.36 11.04
N LEU A 234 4.40 7.41 10.57
CA LEU A 234 4.88 8.48 9.70
C LEU A 234 4.15 8.50 8.36
N VAL A 235 3.88 7.33 7.77
CA VAL A 235 3.12 7.22 6.52
C VAL A 235 1.68 7.70 6.69
N ILE A 236 0.97 7.24 7.73
CA ILE A 236 -0.42 7.65 7.98
C ILE A 236 -0.52 9.15 8.23
N TYR A 237 0.42 9.69 9.00
CA TYR A 237 0.46 11.11 9.29
C TYR A 237 0.76 11.95 8.03
N LEU A 238 1.70 11.53 7.20
CA LEU A 238 2.00 12.20 5.93
C LEU A 238 0.77 12.23 5.01
N VAL A 239 0.06 11.10 4.91
CA VAL A 239 -1.20 11.00 4.16
C VAL A 239 -2.25 11.95 4.73
N GLU A 240 -2.39 12.03 6.05
CA GLU A 240 -3.31 12.96 6.71
C GLU A 240 -3.02 14.42 6.35
N VAL A 241 -1.75 14.84 6.47
CA VAL A 241 -1.32 16.19 6.14
C VAL A 241 -1.59 16.54 4.68
N ILE A 242 -1.23 15.65 3.74
CA ILE A 242 -1.46 15.86 2.31
C ILE A 242 -2.95 16.00 2.02
N MET A 243 -3.78 15.10 2.54
CA MET A 243 -5.22 15.11 2.31
C MET A 243 -5.91 16.32 2.93
N LEU A 244 -5.54 16.69 4.15
CA LEU A 244 -6.03 17.92 4.79
C LEU A 244 -5.54 19.17 4.04
N TRP A 245 -4.32 19.18 3.51
CA TRP A 245 -3.83 20.30 2.72
C TRP A 245 -4.63 20.50 1.43
N ILE A 246 -5.00 19.40 0.75
CA ILE A 246 -5.74 19.43 -0.51
C ILE A 246 -7.23 19.72 -0.27
N PHE A 247 -7.87 18.99 0.64
CA PHE A 247 -9.33 19.00 0.82
C PHE A 247 -9.82 19.73 2.06
N GLY A 248 -8.94 19.95 3.04
CA GLY A 248 -9.26 20.63 4.28
C GLY A 248 -9.52 22.13 4.08
N LYS A 249 -10.53 22.64 4.78
CA LYS A 249 -10.94 24.05 4.72
C LYS A 249 -10.30 24.85 5.85
N ASN A 250 -9.99 24.23 6.99
CA ASN A 250 -9.45 24.94 8.15
C ASN A 250 -7.91 25.05 8.11
N ARG A 251 -7.40 26.03 7.36
CA ARG A 251 -5.95 26.27 7.20
C ARG A 251 -5.21 26.45 8.53
N LYS A 252 -5.83 27.08 9.54
CA LYS A 252 -5.19 27.27 10.86
C LYS A 252 -4.91 25.94 11.55
N GLN A 253 -5.86 25.01 11.53
CA GLN A 253 -5.67 23.68 12.12
C GLN A 253 -4.60 22.87 11.38
N ILE A 254 -4.55 22.98 10.05
CA ILE A 254 -3.54 22.32 9.22
C ILE A 254 -2.13 22.85 9.55
N PHE A 255 -1.97 24.17 9.67
CA PHE A 255 -0.70 24.78 10.04
C PHE A 255 -0.25 24.38 11.45
N MET A 256 -1.17 24.33 12.43
CA MET A 256 -0.85 23.86 13.78
C MET A 256 -0.41 22.39 13.77
N LEU A 257 -1.10 21.54 12.99
CA LEU A 257 -0.75 20.13 12.84
C LEU A 257 0.68 20.00 12.28
N LEU A 258 0.99 20.72 11.20
CA LEU A 258 2.28 20.70 10.53
C LEU A 258 3.42 21.23 11.41
N ALA A 259 3.18 22.31 12.15
CA ALA A 259 4.14 22.83 13.12
C ALA A 259 4.40 21.80 14.23
N PHE A 260 3.36 21.16 14.75
CA PHE A 260 3.50 20.11 15.76
C PHE A 260 4.29 18.91 15.23
N THR A 261 4.13 18.54 13.95
CA THR A 261 4.92 17.47 13.33
C THR A 261 6.39 17.82 13.24
N VAL A 262 6.71 19.01 12.75
CA VAL A 262 8.10 19.45 12.58
C VAL A 262 8.79 19.52 13.95
N ILE A 263 8.10 20.03 14.97
CA ILE A 263 8.59 20.05 16.34
C ILE A 263 8.75 18.62 16.89
N GLY A 264 7.79 17.73 16.65
CA GLY A 264 7.84 16.35 17.11
C GLY A 264 8.97 15.55 16.48
N ILE A 265 9.13 15.61 15.16
CA ILE A 265 10.22 14.96 14.41
C ILE A 265 11.56 15.57 14.81
N GLY A 266 11.65 16.90 14.87
CA GLY A 266 12.86 17.59 15.30
C GLY A 266 13.27 17.24 16.73
N GLY A 267 12.29 17.13 17.64
CA GLY A 267 12.52 16.72 19.02
C GLY A 267 12.99 15.28 19.16
N VAL A 268 12.37 14.34 18.43
CA VAL A 268 12.82 12.94 18.39
C VAL A 268 14.21 12.84 17.79
N TRP A 269 14.48 13.54 16.69
CA TRP A 269 15.81 13.56 16.08
C TRP A 269 16.86 14.12 17.03
N PHE A 270 16.57 15.23 17.72
CA PHE A 270 17.45 15.83 18.71
C PHE A 270 17.75 14.86 19.87
N ILE A 271 16.73 14.18 20.41
CA ILE A 271 16.91 13.19 21.49
C ILE A 271 17.75 12.01 20.99
N CYS A 272 17.48 11.51 19.79
CA CYS A 272 18.25 10.40 19.22
C CYS A 272 19.71 10.78 18.96
N ASP A 273 19.96 11.95 18.37
CA ASP A 273 21.28 12.43 17.98
C ASP A 273 22.13 12.89 19.17
N GLN A 274 21.56 13.73 20.04
CA GLN A 274 22.30 14.40 21.12
C GLN A 274 22.33 13.61 22.43
N ILE A 275 21.40 12.69 22.64
CA ILE A 275 21.29 11.94 23.91
C ILE A 275 21.59 10.46 23.67
N LEU A 276 20.80 9.76 22.86
CA LEU A 276 20.96 8.31 22.72
C LEU A 276 22.24 7.90 22.00
N CYS A 277 22.58 8.53 20.88
CA CYS A 277 23.75 8.18 20.09
C CYS A 277 25.06 8.31 20.90
N PRO A 278 25.34 9.44 21.59
CA PRO A 278 26.54 9.57 22.42
C PRO A 278 26.54 8.64 23.63
N ILE A 279 25.39 8.34 24.25
CA ILE A 279 25.32 7.36 25.35
C ILE A 279 25.67 5.95 24.87
N VAL A 280 25.17 5.54 23.71
CA VAL A 280 25.48 4.22 23.13
C VAL A 280 26.94 4.12 22.70
N ILE A 281 27.50 5.19 22.13
CA ILE A 281 28.91 5.25 21.73
C ILE A 281 29.82 5.25 22.97
N ALA A 282 29.52 6.07 23.98
CA ALA A 282 30.27 6.09 25.25
C ALA A 282 30.18 4.76 26.01
N GLY A 283 29.00 4.11 26.02
CA GLY A 283 28.80 2.79 26.61
C GLY A 283 29.56 1.67 25.89
N LYS A 284 29.66 1.72 24.55
CA LYS A 284 30.51 0.79 23.78
C LYS A 284 32.00 1.03 24.01
N ILE A 285 32.44 2.28 24.11
CA ILE A 285 33.84 2.62 24.42
C ILE A 285 34.23 2.07 25.79
N HIS A 286 33.35 2.19 26.79
CA HIS A 286 33.61 1.65 28.13
C HIS A 286 33.75 0.12 28.20
N LEU A 287 33.11 -0.61 27.27
CA LEU A 287 33.20 -2.07 27.18
C LEU A 287 34.50 -2.52 26.47
N ILE A 288 34.96 -1.76 25.47
CA ILE A 288 36.19 -2.05 24.71
C ILE A 288 37.44 -1.80 25.57
N TRP A 289 37.39 -0.82 26.49
CA TRP A 289 38.51 -0.55 27.42
C TRP A 289 38.60 -1.51 28.62
N ARG A 290 37.65 -2.45 28.76
CA ARG A 290 37.62 -3.48 29.82
C ARG A 290 37.99 -4.89 29.34
N THR A 291 38.23 -5.07 28.05
CA THR A 291 38.78 -6.29 27.44
C THR A 291 40.24 -6.07 27.08
#